data_AF-A0A957S488-F1
#
_entry.id   AF-A0A957S488-F1
#
_cell.length_a   1.000
_cell.length_b   1.000
_cell.length_c   1.000
_cell.angle_alpha   90.00
_cell.angle_beta   90.00
_cell.angle_gamma   90.00
#
_symmetry.space_group_name_H-M   'P 1'
#
loop_
_entity.id
_entity.type
_entity.pdbx_description
1 polymer ?
#
loop_
_entity_poly.entity_id
_entity_poly.type
_entity_poly.pdbx_seq_one_letter_code
_entity_poly.pdbx_strand_id
1 'polypeptide(L)' 'FLYLPFQHSEALSDQTKSVELFGAMAEDNPAGDMYAKRHYVPIEKFGRFPHRNEILGRESTEEEIEFLKTYKGFL' A
#
# COMPACT_ATOMS: atom_id res chain seq x y z
N PHE A 1 -7.23 13.93 -1.36
CA PHE A 1 -8.02 12.95 -2.15
C PHE A 1 -7.44 12.68 -3.54
N LEU A 2 -6.97 13.70 -4.28
CA LEU A 2 -6.49 13.53 -5.67
C LEU A 2 -5.47 12.41 -5.88
N TYR A 3 -4.58 12.15 -4.93
CA TYR A 3 -3.51 11.15 -5.06
C TYR A 3 -3.87 9.76 -4.51
N LEU A 4 -5.03 9.60 -3.89
CA LEU A 4 -5.48 8.31 -3.36
C LEU A 4 -5.62 7.21 -4.43
N PRO A 5 -5.99 7.48 -5.70
CA PRO A 5 -6.00 6.44 -6.73
C PRO A 5 -4.63 5.78 -6.92
N PHE A 6 -3.53 6.55 -6.92
CA PHE A 6 -2.18 6.00 -6.99
C PHE A 6 -1.87 5.11 -5.78
N GLN A 7 -2.23 5.58 -4.59
CA GLN A 7 -2.04 4.87 -3.33
C GLN A 7 -2.81 3.53 -3.26
N HIS A 8 -3.94 3.39 -3.95
CA HIS A 8 -4.76 2.18 -3.94
C HIS A 8 -4.55 1.25 -5.14
N SER A 9 -3.69 1.64 -6.08
CA SER A 9 -3.27 0.84 -7.23
C SER A 9 -2.36 -0.31 -6.80
N GLU A 10 -2.47 -1.47 -7.46
CA GLU A 10 -1.51 -2.59 -7.30
C GLU A 10 -0.33 -2.50 -8.28
N ALA A 11 -0.19 -1.41 -9.04
CA ALA A 11 0.99 -1.16 -9.88
C ALA A 11 2.12 -0.51 -9.08
N LEU A 12 3.34 -1.06 -9.16
CA LEU A 12 4.51 -0.52 -8.46
C LEU A 12 4.81 0.93 -8.87
N SER A 13 4.70 1.26 -10.16
CA SER A 13 4.92 2.63 -10.66
C SER A 13 3.97 3.66 -10.01
N ASP A 14 2.72 3.26 -9.77
CA ASP A 14 1.73 4.11 -9.14
C ASP A 14 2.04 4.30 -7.66
N GLN A 15 2.53 3.25 -6.99
CA GLN A 15 2.98 3.36 -5.60
C GLN A 15 4.20 4.26 -5.46
N THR A 16 5.18 4.17 -6.37
CA THR A 16 6.31 5.11 -6.43
C THR A 16 5.80 6.54 -6.59
N LYS A 17 4.83 6.76 -7.48
CA LYS A 17 4.23 8.09 -7.69
C LYS A 17 3.44 8.57 -6.48
N SER A 18 2.73 7.68 -5.79
CA SER A 18 2.02 7.97 -4.55
C SER A 18 2.97 8.47 -3.47
N VAL A 19 4.08 7.75 -3.23
CA VAL A 19 5.10 8.13 -2.24
C VAL A 19 5.74 9.48 -2.60
N GLU A 20 6.04 9.72 -3.87
CA GLU A 20 6.56 11.02 -4.34
C GLU A 20 5.58 12.16 -4.03
N LEU A 21 4.31 12.01 -4.42
CA LEU A 21 3.29 13.07 -4.31
C LEU A 21 2.89 13.36 -2.87
N PHE A 22 2.74 12.33 -2.03
CA PHE A 22 2.44 12.53 -0.61
C PHE A 22 3.68 12.98 0.18
N GLY A 23 4.87 12.49 -0.17
CA GLY A 23 6.13 12.90 0.45
C GLY A 23 6.44 14.39 0.23
N ALA A 24 6.10 14.93 -0.94
CA ALA A 24 6.22 16.37 -1.23
C ALA A 24 5.33 17.26 -0.34
N MET A 25 4.33 16.68 0.34
CA MET A 25 3.43 17.38 1.26
C MET A 25 3.59 16.90 2.70
N ALA A 26 4.69 16.23 3.06
CA ALA A 26 4.83 15.58 4.36
C ALA A 26 4.77 16.55 5.56
N GLU A 27 5.17 17.81 5.37
CA GLU A 27 5.06 18.85 6.42
C GLU A 27 3.60 19.20 6.72
N ASP A 28 2.79 19.43 5.68
CA ASP A 28 1.38 19.81 5.80
C ASP A 28 0.46 18.60 6.04
N ASN A 29 0.87 17.42 5.57
CA ASN A 29 0.10 16.18 5.62
C ASN A 29 0.99 14.96 5.96
N PRO A 30 1.53 14.90 7.19
CA PRO A 30 2.37 13.79 7.63
C PRO A 30 1.64 12.45 7.62
N ALA A 31 0.32 12.45 7.84
CA ALA A 31 -0.49 11.25 7.76
C ALA A 31 -0.53 10.69 6.33
N GLY A 32 -0.71 11.55 5.32
CA GLY A 32 -0.71 11.16 3.91
C GLY A 32 0.61 10.49 3.50
N ASP A 33 1.75 11.09 3.85
CA ASP A 33 3.08 10.51 3.59
C ASP A 33 3.25 9.15 4.29
N MET A 34 2.88 9.06 5.57
CA MET A 34 2.92 7.80 6.32
C MET A 34 2.08 6.71 5.63
N TYR A 35 0.86 7.02 5.22
CA TYR A 35 -0.02 6.05 4.58
C TYR A 35 0.48 5.66 3.18
N ALA A 36 1.01 6.58 2.38
CA ALA A 36 1.59 6.29 1.08
C ALA A 36 2.76 5.29 1.21
N LYS A 37 3.67 5.51 2.16
CA LYS A 37 4.77 4.59 2.47
C LYS A 37 4.27 3.22 2.93
N ARG A 38 3.23 3.17 3.77
CA ARG A 38 2.63 1.89 4.19
C ARG A 38 2.00 1.12 3.04
N HIS A 39 1.36 1.79 2.08
CA HIS A 39 0.76 1.14 0.90
C HIS A 39 1.81 0.62 -0.08
N TYR A 40 2.95 1.31 -0.18
CA TYR A 40 4.06 0.89 -1.04
C TYR A 40 4.64 -0.48 -0.63
N VAL A 41 4.84 -0.73 0.68
CA VAL A 41 5.48 -1.95 1.21
C VAL A 41 4.90 -3.27 0.67
N PRO A 42 3.58 -3.55 0.77
CA PRO A 42 3.03 -4.80 0.24
C PRO A 42 3.12 -4.89 -1.29
N ILE A 43 3.06 -3.76 -2.01
CA ILE A 43 3.18 -3.77 -3.48
C ILE A 43 4.62 -4.01 -3.91
N GLU A 44 5.60 -3.42 -3.23
CA GLU A 44 7.01 -3.72 -3.48
C GLU A 44 7.32 -5.20 -3.22
N LYS A 45 6.77 -5.75 -2.14
CA LYS A 45 7.07 -7.11 -1.70
C LYS A 45 6.31 -8.19 -2.48
N PHE A 46 5.03 -7.97 -2.78
CA PHE A 46 4.12 -8.99 -3.31
C PHE A 46 3.49 -8.62 -4.65
N GLY A 47 3.68 -7.38 -5.13
CA GLY A 47 3.02 -6.87 -6.34
C GLY A 47 1.51 -6.70 -6.21
N ARG A 48 0.95 -6.85 -5.01
CA ARG A 48 -0.48 -6.79 -4.72
C ARG A 48 -0.74 -6.55 -3.24
N PHE A 49 -1.98 -6.25 -2.87
CA PHE A 49 -2.41 -6.12 -1.49
C PHE A 49 -2.95 -7.46 -0.97
N PRO A 50 -2.24 -8.16 -0.06
CA PRO A 50 -2.68 -9.50 0.38
C PRO A 50 -4.02 -9.51 1.11
N HIS A 51 -4.38 -8.42 1.81
CA HIS A 51 -5.69 -8.31 2.48
C HIS A 51 -6.87 -8.30 1.49
N ARG A 52 -6.63 -8.07 0.20
CA ARG A 52 -7.66 -8.14 -0.86
C ARG A 52 -7.79 -9.53 -1.47
N ASN A 53 -6.92 -10.48 -1.11
CA ASN A 53 -6.87 -11.77 -1.78
C ASN A 53 -8.20 -12.52 -1.69
N GLU A 54 -8.77 -12.65 -0.49
CA GLU A 54 -10.04 -13.35 -0.28
C GLU A 54 -11.19 -12.76 -1.12
N ILE A 55 -11.40 -11.43 -1.03
CA ILE A 55 -12.50 -10.76 -1.73
C ILE A 55 -12.33 -10.75 -3.26
N LEU A 56 -11.08 -10.88 -3.75
CA LEU A 56 -10.78 -10.99 -5.17
C LEU A 56 -10.64 -12.45 -5.65
N GLY A 57 -10.91 -13.44 -4.79
CA GLY A 57 -10.81 -14.87 -5.13
C GLY A 57 -9.38 -15.35 -5.41
N ARG A 58 -8.37 -14.70 -4.83
CA ARG A 58 -6.95 -15.06 -4.95
C ARG A 58 -6.52 -15.92 -3.76
N GLU A 59 -5.70 -16.94 -4.02
CA GLU A 59 -5.02 -17.69 -2.96
C GLU A 59 -3.84 -16.86 -2.41
N SER A 60 -3.75 -16.79 -1.08
CA SER A 60 -2.62 -16.15 -0.39
C SER A 60 -1.48 -17.15 -0.23
N THR A 61 -0.25 -16.68 -0.45
CA THR A 61 0.95 -17.46 -0.12
C THR A 61 1.18 -17.53 1.39
N GLU A 62 2.00 -18.47 1.87
CA GLU A 62 2.41 -18.54 3.27
C GLU A 62 3.07 -17.24 3.74
N GLU A 63 3.91 -16.64 2.89
CA GLU A 63 4.58 -15.37 3.21
C GLU A 63 3.60 -14.20 3.34
N GLU A 64 2.58 -14.15 2.48
CA GLU A 64 1.50 -13.16 2.56
C GLU A 64 0.68 -13.34 3.85
N ILE A 65 0.41 -14.58 4.25
CA ILE A 65 -0.32 -14.89 5.49
C ILE A 65 0.49 -14.46 6.71
N GLU A 66 1.78 -14.80 6.79
CA GLU A 66 2.65 -14.35 7.89
C GLU A 66 2.80 -12.83 7.92
N PHE A 67 2.89 -12.20 6.76
CA PHE A 67 2.91 -10.75 6.65
C PHE A 67 1.64 -10.12 7.25
N LEU A 68 0.46 -10.63 6.93
CA LEU A 68 -0.81 -10.11 7.44
C LEU A 68 -0.96 -10.22 8.97
N LYS A 69 -0.26 -11.16 9.64
CA LYS A 69 -0.27 -11.24 11.10
C LYS A 69 0.42 -10.07 11.79
N THR A 70 1.43 -9.49 11.14
CA THR A 70 2.23 -8.39 11.70
C THR A 70 1.84 -7.03 11.11
N TYR A 71 1.31 -7.04 9.88
CA TYR A 71 0.90 -5.86 9.17
C TYR A 71 -0.44 -5.36 9.70
N LYS A 72 -0.39 -4.31 10.55
CA LYS A 72 -1.58 -3.67 11.14
C LYS A 72 -2.46 -2.91 10.12
N GLY A 73 -2.19 -3.05 8.82
CA GLY A 73 -3.00 -2.45 7.78
C GLY A 73 -2.95 -0.93 7.77
N PHE A 74 -4.09 -0.35 7.40
CA PHE A 74 -4.29 1.08 7.20
C PHE A 74 -5.21 1.71 8.27
N LEU A 75 -5.38 1.03 9.42
CA LEU A 75 -6.15 1.46 10.58
C LEU A 75 -5.23 1.92 11.72
#